data_AF-A0A553IFC9-F1
#
_entry.id   AF-A0A553IFC9-F1
#
_cell.length_a   1.000
_cell.length_b   1.000
_cell.length_c   1.000
_cell.angle_alpha   90.00
_cell.angle_beta   90.00
_cell.angle_gamma   90.00
#
_symmetry.space_group_name_H-M   'P 1'
#
loop_
_entity.id
_entity.type
_entity.pdbx_description
1 polymer ?
#
loop_
_entity_poly.entity_id
_entity_poly.type
_entity_poly.pdbx_seq_one_letter_code
_entity_poly.pdbx_strand_id
1 'polypeptide(L)'
;MSPSQRILIYAELLSNIRQVSVGCTLPTSASAVTRATVAADGRTLTVAHDGSNETIQLPESVVPIPQLPIRGSGGGTSLSWRLPLAAAPAPGRVLPTATEEPVPWSATDLEPGSTVVCRTCKSIIVDASTLKVWKDLPSENWAEMMEFWHCHKPHDHGHDNDEEHLTSRGYGASSRITAQPGIGFVDLTSFLLADSDLAKYSIVASAGSNNPGDETKATNALQCTSCKTNIGVQNYQDLSSISLFKWQVFVQQQNHASPELPPPSLAQCVGAMLLATMARSGCSKSILLPIKAQPSLEDANQLQDLLNIWVFNANITYSSTEAPASPTSAIKVFYRTVNQKAADKMLDSITSDVQDISLPSEAITAIFGLLNKSNDFVPQSDRKFQEWTVGLLGKWSSTGG
;
A
#
# COMPACT_ATOMS: atom_id res chain seq x y z
N MET A 1 23.66 -15.08 -9.28
CA MET A 1 22.35 -15.77 -9.22
C MET A 1 22.37 -16.84 -10.28
N SER A 2 22.25 -18.12 -9.90
CA SER A 2 22.02 -19.20 -10.86
C SER A 2 20.71 -18.93 -11.60
N PRO A 3 20.63 -19.09 -12.93
CA PRO A 3 19.37 -18.96 -13.65
C PRO A 3 18.36 -19.93 -13.05
N SER A 4 17.14 -19.45 -12.77
CA SER A 4 16.04 -20.31 -12.37
C SER A 4 15.91 -21.44 -13.38
N GLN A 5 15.98 -22.70 -12.94
CA GLN A 5 15.80 -23.87 -13.79
C GLN A 5 14.33 -24.08 -14.19
N ARG A 6 13.43 -23.19 -13.76
CA ARG A 6 11.98 -23.28 -13.94
C ARG A 6 11.49 -22.24 -14.95
N ILE A 7 10.41 -22.57 -15.67
CA ILE A 7 9.75 -21.62 -16.57
C ILE A 7 9.08 -20.53 -15.71
N LEU A 8 9.47 -19.28 -15.91
CA LEU A 8 8.82 -18.13 -15.28
C LEU A 8 7.73 -17.64 -16.22
N ILE A 9 6.46 -17.63 -15.79
CA ILE A 9 5.36 -17.01 -16.54
C ILE A 9 4.82 -15.85 -15.71
N TYR A 10 4.62 -14.70 -16.36
CA TYR A 10 3.93 -13.55 -15.82
C TYR A 10 2.86 -13.08 -16.79
N ALA A 11 1.63 -12.90 -16.32
CA ALA A 11 0.53 -12.35 -17.09
C ALA A 11 -0.07 -11.15 -16.36
N GLU A 12 -0.30 -10.04 -17.05
CA GLU A 12 -0.99 -8.87 -16.49
C GLU A 12 -2.16 -8.42 -17.36
N LEU A 13 -3.29 -8.10 -16.73
CA LEU A 13 -4.46 -7.53 -17.37
C LEU A 13 -4.24 -6.04 -17.64
N LEU A 14 -4.34 -5.65 -18.90
CA LEU A 14 -4.36 -4.28 -19.36
C LEU A 14 -5.80 -3.93 -19.76
N SER A 15 -6.62 -3.58 -18.77
CA SER A 15 -8.06 -3.36 -18.91
C SER A 15 -8.41 -2.32 -19.98
N ASN A 16 -7.69 -1.20 -20.02
CA ASN A 16 -7.93 -0.09 -20.96
C ASN A 16 -7.80 -0.48 -22.43
N ILE A 17 -6.90 -1.42 -22.75
CA ILE A 17 -6.71 -1.92 -24.12
C ILE A 17 -7.31 -3.31 -24.33
N ARG A 18 -8.04 -3.84 -23.33
CA ARG A 18 -8.70 -5.14 -23.33
C ARG A 18 -7.80 -6.30 -23.79
N GLN A 19 -6.63 -6.41 -23.18
CA GLN A 19 -5.67 -7.48 -23.46
C GLN A 19 -5.04 -8.01 -22.16
N VAL A 20 -4.65 -9.29 -22.17
CA VAL A 20 -3.70 -9.84 -21.21
C VAL A 20 -2.33 -9.87 -21.86
N SER A 21 -1.38 -9.15 -21.28
CA SER A 21 0.03 -9.22 -21.68
C SER A 21 0.69 -10.37 -20.94
N VAL A 22 1.36 -11.25 -21.67
CA VAL A 22 2.09 -12.39 -21.11
C VAL A 22 3.55 -12.26 -21.46
N GLY A 23 4.42 -12.36 -20.45
CA GLY A 23 5.85 -12.53 -20.61
C GLY A 23 6.28 -13.84 -19.97
N CYS A 24 7.21 -14.54 -20.61
CA CYS A 24 7.68 -15.85 -20.17
C CYS A 24 9.21 -15.92 -20.31
N THR A 25 9.90 -16.38 -19.28
CA THR A 25 11.34 -16.68 -19.33
C THR A 25 11.54 -18.18 -19.20
N LEU A 26 12.16 -18.78 -20.22
CA LEU A 26 12.54 -20.18 -20.29
C LEU A 26 13.92 -20.39 -19.65
N PRO A 27 14.17 -21.57 -19.05
CA PRO A 27 15.50 -21.95 -18.55
C PRO A 27 16.56 -22.01 -19.66
N THR A 28 16.17 -22.43 -20.87
CA THR A 28 17.04 -22.48 -22.05
C THR A 28 16.36 -21.88 -23.28
N SER A 29 17.10 -21.76 -24.38
CA SER A 29 16.57 -21.17 -25.61
C SER A 29 15.42 -22.02 -26.18
N ALA A 30 14.40 -21.35 -26.72
CA ALA A 30 13.22 -22.04 -27.23
C ALA A 30 13.59 -23.09 -28.30
N SER A 31 13.05 -24.29 -28.11
CA SER A 31 13.35 -25.49 -28.91
C SER A 31 12.13 -25.93 -29.74
N ALA A 32 12.33 -26.88 -30.66
CA ALA A 32 11.25 -27.43 -31.47
C ALA A 32 10.16 -28.13 -30.65
N VAL A 33 10.43 -28.48 -29.39
CA VAL A 33 9.47 -29.09 -28.45
C VAL A 33 8.78 -28.07 -27.54
N THR A 34 9.19 -26.80 -27.59
CA THR A 34 8.57 -25.75 -26.77
C THR A 34 7.16 -25.47 -27.27
N ARG A 35 6.18 -25.46 -26.37
CA ARG A 35 4.76 -25.24 -26.66
C ARG A 35 4.16 -24.30 -25.62
N ALA A 36 3.23 -23.45 -26.07
CA ALA A 36 2.42 -22.63 -25.19
C ALA A 36 0.98 -22.69 -25.67
N THR A 37 0.04 -22.95 -24.77
CA THR A 37 -1.36 -23.25 -25.11
C THR A 37 -2.30 -22.56 -24.13
N VAL A 38 -3.38 -21.98 -24.64
CA VAL A 38 -4.48 -21.46 -23.80
C VAL A 38 -5.61 -22.48 -23.83
N ALA A 39 -6.10 -22.87 -22.65
CA ALA A 39 -7.22 -23.80 -22.51
C ALA A 39 -8.51 -23.24 -23.13
N ALA A 40 -9.46 -24.12 -23.40
CA ALA A 40 -10.72 -23.77 -24.06
C ALA A 40 -11.58 -22.78 -23.25
N ASP A 41 -11.39 -22.72 -21.93
CA ASP A 41 -12.04 -21.74 -21.04
C ASP A 41 -11.46 -20.32 -21.17
N GLY A 42 -10.35 -20.16 -21.89
CA GLY A 42 -9.63 -18.89 -22.04
C GLY A 42 -8.99 -18.40 -20.74
N ARG A 43 -8.95 -19.21 -19.68
CA ARG A 43 -8.49 -18.80 -18.34
C ARG A 43 -7.19 -19.48 -17.93
N THR A 44 -6.83 -20.59 -18.55
CA THR A 44 -5.62 -21.31 -18.17
C THR A 44 -4.57 -21.21 -19.28
N LEU A 45 -3.36 -20.74 -18.95
CA LEU A 45 -2.20 -20.76 -19.84
C LEU A 45 -1.19 -21.79 -19.34
N THR A 46 -0.77 -22.68 -20.24
CA THR A 46 0.29 -23.65 -19.98
C THR A 46 1.45 -23.45 -20.95
N VAL A 47 2.67 -23.41 -20.42
CA VAL A 47 3.91 -23.41 -21.21
C VAL A 47 4.67 -24.69 -20.89
N ALA A 48 5.03 -25.45 -21.92
CA ALA A 48 5.85 -26.65 -21.83
C ALA A 48 7.17 -26.44 -22.57
N HIS A 49 8.29 -26.77 -21.92
CA HIS A 49 9.64 -26.61 -22.46
C HIS A 49 10.56 -27.70 -21.90
N ASP A 50 11.21 -28.45 -22.79
CA ASP A 50 12.26 -29.44 -22.47
C ASP A 50 11.91 -30.39 -21.29
N GLY A 51 10.68 -30.91 -21.29
CA GLY A 51 10.19 -31.85 -20.29
C GLY A 51 9.62 -31.21 -19.01
N SER A 52 9.76 -29.90 -18.85
CA SER A 52 9.08 -29.11 -17.81
C SER A 52 7.79 -28.48 -18.34
N ASN A 53 6.81 -28.29 -17.47
CA ASN A 53 5.63 -27.49 -17.78
C ASN A 53 5.26 -26.59 -16.60
N GLU A 54 4.72 -25.42 -16.90
CA GLU A 54 4.21 -24.49 -15.92
C GLU A 54 2.86 -23.96 -16.38
N THR A 55 1.97 -23.79 -15.42
CA THR A 55 0.59 -23.37 -15.68
C THR A 55 0.21 -22.24 -14.74
N ILE A 56 -0.42 -21.21 -15.29
CA ILE A 56 -1.01 -20.11 -14.52
C ILE A 56 -2.48 -19.93 -14.90
N GLN A 57 -3.28 -19.49 -13.93
CA GLN A 57 -4.55 -18.87 -14.22
C GLN A 57 -4.30 -17.47 -14.77
N LEU A 58 -4.99 -17.09 -15.84
CA LEU A 58 -4.91 -15.77 -16.45
C LEU A 58 -5.77 -14.79 -15.65
N PRO A 59 -5.33 -13.52 -15.52
CA PRO A 59 -6.09 -12.48 -14.85
C PRO A 59 -7.51 -12.26 -15.38
N GLU A 60 -7.77 -12.61 -16.64
CA GLU A 60 -9.09 -12.55 -17.27
C GLU A 60 -9.19 -13.57 -18.42
N SER A 61 -10.42 -13.94 -18.79
CA SER A 61 -10.67 -14.83 -19.93
C SER A 61 -10.27 -14.17 -21.26
N VAL A 62 -9.40 -14.85 -21.99
CA VAL A 62 -8.93 -14.46 -23.33
C VAL A 62 -9.58 -15.30 -24.41
N VAL A 63 -9.49 -14.84 -25.66
CA VAL A 63 -9.87 -15.67 -26.81
C VAL A 63 -9.06 -16.98 -26.76
N PRO A 64 -9.69 -18.16 -26.76
CA PRO A 64 -8.98 -19.43 -26.72
C PRO A 64 -8.07 -19.57 -27.94
N ILE A 65 -6.77 -19.80 -27.70
CA ILE A 65 -5.78 -20.03 -28.74
C ILE A 65 -5.11 -21.38 -28.44
N PRO A 66 -5.45 -22.44 -29.19
CA PRO A 66 -4.94 -23.79 -28.93
C PRO A 66 -3.42 -23.88 -28.90
N GLN A 67 -2.73 -23.06 -29.70
CA GLN A 67 -1.28 -22.99 -29.71
C GLN A 67 -0.81 -21.57 -30.01
N LEU A 68 -0.07 -20.98 -29.08
CA LEU A 68 0.52 -19.66 -29.24
C LEU A 68 1.76 -19.72 -30.15
N PRO A 69 1.96 -18.70 -31.00
CA PRO A 69 3.12 -18.66 -31.89
C PRO A 69 4.41 -18.51 -31.08
N ILE A 70 5.38 -19.38 -31.35
CA ILE A 70 6.74 -19.30 -30.82
C ILE A 70 7.64 -19.04 -32.03
N ARG A 71 8.38 -17.93 -32.04
CA ARG A 71 9.30 -17.63 -33.14
C ARG A 71 10.45 -18.63 -33.09
N GLY A 72 10.49 -19.55 -34.04
CA GLY A 72 11.44 -20.66 -34.09
C GLY A 72 12.83 -20.28 -34.61
N SER A 73 13.84 -20.99 -34.09
CA SER A 73 15.24 -21.10 -34.53
C SER A 73 16.07 -19.80 -34.48
N GLY A 74 16.70 -19.58 -33.32
CA GLY A 74 17.47 -18.38 -32.94
C GLY A 74 16.91 -17.69 -31.69
N GLY A 75 15.75 -18.15 -31.21
CA GLY A 75 14.96 -17.55 -30.14
C GLY A 75 15.64 -17.66 -28.79
N GLY A 76 15.85 -16.51 -28.15
CA GLY A 76 16.37 -16.44 -26.79
C GLY A 76 15.45 -17.09 -25.76
N THR A 77 15.77 -16.88 -24.50
CA THR A 77 15.02 -17.42 -23.36
C THR A 77 13.71 -16.66 -23.10
N SER A 78 13.47 -15.52 -23.74
CA SER A 78 12.29 -14.68 -23.50
C SER A 78 11.22 -14.84 -24.58
N LEU A 79 9.99 -15.11 -24.15
CA LEU A 79 8.79 -15.18 -24.98
C LEU A 79 7.77 -14.15 -24.50
N SER A 80 7.02 -13.56 -25.43
CA SER A 80 5.95 -12.60 -25.08
C SER A 80 4.76 -12.74 -26.01
N TRP A 81 3.56 -12.64 -25.44
CA TRP A 81 2.30 -12.69 -26.16
C TRP A 81 1.36 -11.59 -25.67
N ARG A 82 0.52 -11.09 -26.57
CA ARG A 82 -0.60 -10.20 -26.25
C ARG A 82 -1.88 -10.92 -26.61
N LEU A 83 -2.65 -11.30 -25.60
CA LEU A 83 -3.84 -12.13 -25.74
C LEU A 83 -5.08 -11.23 -25.65
N PRO A 84 -5.88 -11.10 -26.72
CA PRO A 84 -7.12 -10.34 -26.67
C PRO A 84 -8.11 -10.96 -25.68
N LEU A 85 -8.81 -10.13 -24.90
CA LEU A 85 -9.89 -10.62 -24.04
C LEU A 85 -11.00 -11.25 -24.88
N ALA A 86 -11.66 -12.27 -24.34
CA ALA A 86 -12.91 -12.76 -24.91
C ALA A 86 -13.96 -11.62 -24.97
N ALA A 87 -14.89 -11.67 -25.94
CA ALA A 87 -15.95 -10.67 -26.06
C ALA A 87 -16.78 -10.54 -24.75
N ALA A 88 -17.44 -9.39 -24.59
CA ALA A 88 -17.88 -8.77 -23.32
C ALA A 88 -18.35 -9.72 -22.19
N PRO A 89 -18.09 -9.35 -20.92
CA PRO A 89 -18.53 -10.13 -19.77
C PRO A 89 -20.02 -10.48 -19.86
N ALA A 90 -20.39 -11.67 -19.37
CA ALA A 90 -21.79 -12.00 -19.13
C ALA A 90 -22.50 -10.84 -18.40
N PRO A 91 -23.76 -10.54 -18.71
CA PRO A 91 -24.49 -9.44 -18.08
C PRO A 91 -24.46 -9.65 -16.55
N GLY A 92 -23.80 -8.74 -15.83
CA GLY A 92 -23.62 -8.81 -14.38
C GLY A 92 -22.20 -8.60 -13.88
N ARG A 93 -21.16 -8.75 -14.72
CA ARG A 93 -19.78 -8.43 -14.30
C ARG A 93 -19.44 -6.98 -14.65
N VAL A 94 -19.78 -6.09 -13.73
CA VAL A 94 -19.30 -4.70 -13.74
C VAL A 94 -17.77 -4.78 -13.56
N LEU A 95 -17.01 -4.40 -14.59
CA LEU A 95 -15.61 -3.99 -14.39
C LEU A 95 -15.64 -2.95 -13.27
N PRO A 96 -14.82 -3.04 -12.21
CA PRO A 96 -14.90 -2.11 -11.10
C PRO A 96 -14.92 -0.68 -11.66
N THR A 97 -16.08 -0.04 -11.57
CA THR A 97 -16.17 1.39 -11.83
C THR A 97 -15.23 2.05 -10.83
N ALA A 98 -14.55 3.12 -11.23
CA ALA A 98 -13.56 3.86 -10.42
C ALA A 98 -14.15 4.50 -9.14
N THR A 99 -15.31 4.04 -8.68
CA THR A 99 -16.13 4.70 -7.66
C THR A 99 -15.74 4.32 -6.24
N GLU A 100 -15.17 3.13 -5.97
CA GLU A 100 -14.68 2.78 -4.62
C GLU A 100 -13.49 1.81 -4.72
N GLU A 101 -12.26 2.32 -4.61
CA GLU A 101 -11.10 1.45 -4.42
C GLU A 101 -11.13 0.88 -2.99
N PRO A 102 -11.02 -0.45 -2.81
CA PRO A 102 -11.06 -1.05 -1.48
C PRO A 102 -9.89 -0.56 -0.63
N VAL A 103 -10.19 -0.01 0.55
CA VAL A 103 -9.18 0.49 1.49
C VAL A 103 -8.90 -0.50 2.61
N PRO A 104 -7.66 -0.60 3.10
CA PRO A 104 -7.25 -1.48 4.21
C PRO A 104 -8.04 -1.22 5.50
N TRP A 105 -9.17 -1.90 5.69
CA TRP A 105 -10.17 -1.66 6.74
C TRP A 105 -10.75 -0.24 6.75
N SER A 106 -12.07 -0.16 6.76
CA SER A 106 -12.89 1.00 7.10
C SER A 106 -13.52 0.82 8.48
N ALA A 107 -14.16 1.84 9.02
CA ALA A 107 -14.94 1.73 10.25
C ALA A 107 -16.05 0.68 10.15
N THR A 108 -16.60 0.46 8.95
CA THR A 108 -17.66 -0.55 8.73
C THR A 108 -17.16 -1.99 8.79
N ASP A 109 -15.84 -2.19 8.65
CA ASP A 109 -15.19 -3.50 8.76
C ASP A 109 -14.92 -3.90 10.22
N LEU A 110 -15.14 -3.00 11.19
CA LEU A 110 -14.72 -3.14 12.57
C LEU A 110 -15.91 -3.14 13.52
N GLU A 111 -15.96 -4.14 14.41
CA GLU A 111 -17.05 -4.28 15.38
C GLU A 111 -16.78 -3.41 16.63
N PRO A 112 -17.79 -2.66 17.12
CA PRO A 112 -17.76 -2.07 18.46
C PRO A 112 -17.37 -3.07 19.55
N GLY A 113 -16.49 -2.68 20.46
CA GLY A 113 -16.02 -3.50 21.57
C GLY A 113 -14.94 -4.52 21.21
N SER A 114 -14.51 -4.59 19.95
CA SER A 114 -13.38 -5.44 19.54
C SER A 114 -12.11 -5.17 20.36
N THR A 115 -11.33 -6.22 20.61
CA THR A 115 -10.01 -6.11 21.25
C THR A 115 -8.95 -5.83 20.20
N VAL A 116 -8.02 -4.89 20.48
CA VAL A 116 -6.87 -4.66 19.60
C VAL A 116 -5.65 -5.34 20.22
N VAL A 117 -4.99 -6.21 19.47
CA VAL A 117 -3.82 -6.96 19.94
C VAL A 117 -2.62 -6.76 19.03
N CYS A 118 -1.41 -6.90 19.58
CA CYS A 118 -0.17 -6.87 18.81
C CYS A 118 -0.16 -8.01 17.77
N ARG A 119 0.18 -7.70 16.52
CA ARG A 119 0.27 -8.70 15.45
C ARG A 119 1.30 -9.79 15.74
N THR A 120 2.44 -9.41 16.31
CA THR A 120 3.60 -10.30 16.53
C THR A 120 3.38 -11.27 17.68
N CYS A 121 2.96 -10.77 18.85
CA CYS A 121 2.92 -11.56 20.09
C CYS A 121 1.52 -11.70 20.70
N LYS A 122 0.49 -11.10 20.09
CA LYS A 122 -0.90 -11.13 20.57
C LYS A 122 -1.14 -10.47 21.94
N SER A 123 -0.16 -9.74 22.47
CA SER A 123 -0.37 -8.91 23.68
C SER A 123 -1.49 -7.89 23.45
N ILE A 124 -2.36 -7.72 24.45
CA ILE A 124 -3.52 -6.83 24.37
C ILE A 124 -3.05 -5.38 24.41
N ILE A 125 -3.39 -4.62 23.38
CA ILE A 125 -3.06 -3.20 23.23
C ILE A 125 -4.25 -2.33 23.64
N VAL A 126 -5.46 -2.78 23.32
CA VAL A 126 -6.74 -2.19 23.75
C VAL A 126 -7.66 -3.30 24.21
N ASP A 127 -8.13 -3.21 25.45
CA ASP A 127 -9.04 -4.19 26.05
C ASP A 127 -10.40 -4.26 25.35
N ALA A 128 -11.07 -5.40 25.48
CA ALA A 128 -12.43 -5.59 24.99
C ALA A 128 -13.39 -4.53 25.58
N SER A 129 -14.35 -4.08 24.77
CA SER A 129 -15.39 -3.10 25.16
C SER A 129 -14.88 -1.67 25.45
N THR A 130 -13.58 -1.41 25.31
CA THR A 130 -13.03 -0.05 25.45
C THR A 130 -13.47 0.85 24.30
N LEU A 131 -13.24 0.42 23.06
CA LEU A 131 -13.65 1.18 21.86
C LEU A 131 -15.11 0.88 21.54
N LYS A 132 -15.98 1.87 21.77
CA LYS A 132 -17.43 1.76 21.61
C LYS A 132 -17.90 2.08 20.19
N VAL A 133 -17.11 2.85 19.45
CA VAL A 133 -17.45 3.31 18.10
C VAL A 133 -16.19 3.38 17.26
N TRP A 134 -16.30 2.93 16.01
CA TRP A 134 -15.28 3.18 14.98
C TRP A 134 -15.78 4.26 14.01
N LYS A 135 -14.89 5.17 13.59
CA LYS A 135 -15.21 6.22 12.63
C LYS A 135 -14.07 6.38 11.63
N ASP A 136 -14.37 6.45 10.34
CA ASP A 136 -13.35 6.77 9.35
C ASP A 136 -12.90 8.22 9.52
N LEU A 137 -11.58 8.45 9.49
CA LEU A 137 -11.04 9.78 9.37
C LEU A 137 -11.30 10.29 7.94
N PRO A 138 -11.65 11.57 7.78
CA PRO A 138 -11.61 12.18 6.46
C PRO A 138 -10.17 12.13 5.95
N SER A 139 -10.01 12.20 4.63
CA SER A 139 -8.70 12.25 4.01
C SER A 139 -7.82 13.33 4.64
N GLU A 140 -6.53 13.06 4.77
CA GLU A 140 -5.53 14.05 5.17
C GLU A 140 -5.72 15.36 4.36
N ASN A 141 -5.61 16.51 5.04
CA ASN A 141 -5.84 17.86 4.49
C ASN A 141 -7.30 18.19 4.09
N TRP A 142 -8.30 17.38 4.47
CA TRP A 142 -9.72 17.73 4.26
C TRP A 142 -10.07 19.11 4.83
N ALA A 143 -9.55 19.42 6.03
CA ALA A 143 -9.77 20.71 6.68
C ALA A 143 -9.23 21.90 5.86
N GLU A 144 -8.11 21.73 5.16
CA GLU A 144 -7.55 22.75 4.26
C GLU A 144 -8.38 22.87 2.99
N MET A 145 -8.86 21.75 2.45
CA MET A 145 -9.71 21.73 1.25
C MET A 145 -11.09 22.37 1.50
N MET A 146 -11.59 22.32 2.74
CA MET A 146 -12.84 22.97 3.15
C MET A 146 -12.78 24.49 3.07
N GLU A 147 -11.61 25.11 3.18
CA GLU A 147 -11.46 26.57 3.03
C GLU A 147 -11.65 27.03 1.59
N PHE A 148 -11.35 26.18 0.62
CA PHE A 148 -11.46 26.46 -0.82
C PHE A 148 -12.82 26.10 -1.42
N TRP A 149 -13.69 25.46 -0.64
CA TRP A 149 -14.99 24.96 -1.11
C TRP A 149 -16.13 25.99 -1.04
N HIS A 150 -15.94 27.05 -0.25
CA HIS A 150 -16.97 28.07 -0.07
C HIS A 150 -16.67 29.28 -0.96
N CYS A 151 -17.57 29.59 -1.90
CA CYS A 151 -17.49 30.86 -2.65
C CYS A 151 -17.65 32.08 -1.73
N HIS A 152 -18.32 31.93 -0.59
CA HIS A 152 -18.37 32.88 0.51
C HIS A 152 -18.35 32.11 1.84
N LYS A 153 -17.43 32.46 2.74
CA LYS A 153 -17.41 31.91 4.11
C LYS A 153 -18.75 32.26 4.78
N PRO A 154 -19.43 31.31 5.47
CA PRO A 154 -20.65 31.63 6.20
C PRO A 154 -20.38 32.79 7.15
N HIS A 155 -21.01 33.95 6.92
CA HIS A 155 -20.94 35.08 7.84
C HIS A 155 -21.97 34.83 8.94
N ASP A 156 -21.52 34.69 10.19
CA ASP A 156 -22.41 34.80 11.33
C ASP A 156 -22.54 36.29 11.66
N HIS A 157 -23.77 36.82 11.71
CA HIS A 157 -24.01 38.23 12.05
C HIS A 157 -23.92 38.45 13.58
N GLY A 158 -22.78 38.08 14.18
CA GLY A 158 -22.50 38.25 15.59
C GLY A 158 -21.05 38.68 15.79
N HIS A 159 -20.85 39.90 16.28
CA HIS A 159 -19.54 40.36 16.71
C HIS A 159 -19.06 39.51 17.90
N ASP A 160 -18.26 38.48 17.66
CA ASP A 160 -17.24 37.93 18.60
C ASP A 160 -16.47 36.76 17.94
N ASN A 161 -15.13 36.87 17.86
CA ASN A 161 -14.14 35.84 17.51
C ASN A 161 -14.56 34.74 16.49
N ASP A 162 -14.69 35.12 15.22
CA ASP A 162 -15.11 34.24 14.12
C ASP A 162 -14.21 32.99 13.92
N GLU A 163 -12.91 33.05 14.21
CA GLU A 163 -12.01 31.89 13.95
C GLU A 163 -12.23 30.72 14.92
N GLU A 164 -12.50 31.01 16.19
CA GLU A 164 -12.67 30.00 17.23
C GLU A 164 -14.03 29.27 17.10
N HIS A 165 -15.05 30.01 16.64
CA HIS A 165 -16.38 29.44 16.43
C HIS A 165 -16.46 28.59 15.14
N LEU A 166 -15.79 29.00 14.06
CA LEU A 166 -15.75 28.24 12.81
C LEU A 166 -14.92 26.95 12.94
N THR A 167 -13.82 26.98 13.69
CA THR A 167 -13.02 25.77 14.00
C THR A 167 -13.79 24.76 14.85
N SER A 168 -14.60 25.22 15.82
CA SER A 168 -15.47 24.35 16.63
C SER A 168 -16.52 23.58 15.82
N ARG A 169 -16.91 24.10 14.66
CA ARG A 169 -17.87 23.48 13.72
C ARG A 169 -17.19 22.68 12.60
N GLY A 170 -15.86 22.53 12.63
CA GLY A 170 -15.09 21.82 11.61
C GLY A 170 -14.82 22.61 10.33
N TYR A 171 -15.01 23.94 10.36
CA TYR A 171 -14.82 24.84 9.22
C TYR A 171 -13.57 25.71 9.44
N GLY A 172 -12.40 25.15 9.18
CA GLY A 172 -11.14 25.90 9.16
C GLY A 172 -9.94 24.98 9.03
N ALA A 173 -8.85 25.44 8.43
CA ALA A 173 -7.61 24.68 8.26
C ALA A 173 -6.99 24.23 9.60
N SER A 174 -7.35 24.89 10.70
CA SER A 174 -6.95 24.53 12.07
C SER A 174 -7.91 23.55 12.78
N SER A 175 -9.03 23.15 12.14
CA SER A 175 -9.92 22.11 12.68
C SER A 175 -9.27 20.73 12.58
N ARG A 176 -8.50 20.39 13.61
CA ARG A 176 -7.80 19.11 13.71
C ARG A 176 -8.66 18.10 14.45
N ILE A 177 -8.93 16.95 13.83
CA ILE A 177 -9.60 15.85 14.52
C ILE A 177 -8.64 15.32 15.59
N THR A 178 -9.08 15.36 16.84
CA THR A 178 -8.34 14.86 17.99
C THR A 178 -8.87 13.50 18.42
N ALA A 179 -8.00 12.70 19.03
CA ALA A 179 -8.41 11.43 19.61
C ALA A 179 -9.46 11.64 20.71
N GLN A 180 -10.44 10.74 20.79
CA GLN A 180 -11.51 10.80 21.79
C GLN A 180 -11.62 9.45 22.52
N PRO A 181 -11.72 9.46 23.86
CA PRO A 181 -11.86 8.23 24.63
C PRO A 181 -13.04 7.38 24.17
N GLY A 182 -12.79 6.09 23.96
CA GLY A 182 -13.77 5.11 23.50
C GLY A 182 -14.13 5.20 22.01
N ILE A 183 -13.44 6.02 21.22
CA ILE A 183 -13.64 6.12 19.76
C ILE A 183 -12.35 5.72 19.05
N GLY A 184 -12.46 4.71 18.18
CA GLY A 184 -11.38 4.33 17.26
C GLY A 184 -11.52 5.05 15.93
N PHE A 185 -10.66 6.03 15.67
CA PHE A 185 -10.61 6.70 14.37
C PHE A 185 -9.77 5.88 13.38
N VAL A 186 -10.28 5.69 12.16
CA VAL A 186 -9.71 4.77 11.15
C VAL A 186 -9.15 5.57 9.98
N ASP A 187 -7.83 5.53 9.78
CA ASP A 187 -7.11 6.10 8.64
C ASP A 187 -6.59 4.98 7.70
N LEU A 188 -6.16 5.29 6.47
CA LEU A 188 -5.60 4.33 5.51
C LEU A 188 -4.49 3.44 6.09
N THR A 189 -3.65 4.01 6.97
CA THR A 189 -2.46 3.33 7.50
C THR A 189 -2.54 3.01 8.98
N SER A 190 -3.41 3.71 9.72
CA SER A 190 -3.39 3.69 11.17
C SER A 190 -4.76 3.78 11.82
N PHE A 191 -4.79 3.51 13.12
CA PHE A 191 -5.90 3.84 14.00
C PHE A 191 -5.47 4.97 14.94
N LEU A 192 -6.23 6.06 14.95
CA LEU A 192 -6.03 7.17 15.88
C LEU A 192 -6.89 6.92 17.13
N LEU A 193 -6.24 6.74 18.28
CA LEU A 193 -6.85 6.37 19.55
C LEU A 193 -6.43 7.35 20.66
N ALA A 194 -7.24 7.44 21.72
CA ALA A 194 -6.87 8.19 22.92
C ALA A 194 -5.89 7.37 23.78
N ASP A 195 -4.89 8.02 24.38
CA ASP A 195 -3.95 7.38 25.32
C ASP A 195 -4.66 6.70 26.50
N SER A 196 -5.82 7.22 26.92
CA SER A 196 -6.63 6.62 27.98
C SER A 196 -7.18 5.24 27.65
N ASP A 197 -7.30 4.90 26.36
CA ASP A 197 -7.90 3.65 25.89
C ASP A 197 -6.88 2.51 25.77
N LEU A 198 -5.59 2.82 25.93
CA LEU A 198 -4.52 1.85 25.79
C LEU A 198 -4.24 1.10 27.09
N ALA A 199 -3.97 -0.20 26.94
CA ALA A 199 -3.41 -1.03 27.99
C ALA A 199 -1.96 -0.59 28.26
N LYS A 200 -1.76 0.37 29.18
CA LYS A 200 -0.45 1.01 29.47
C LYS A 200 0.67 0.03 29.86
N TYR A 201 0.33 -1.18 30.32
CA TYR A 201 1.29 -2.24 30.63
C TYR A 201 1.86 -2.93 29.37
N SER A 202 1.20 -2.77 28.22
CA SER A 202 1.52 -3.46 26.96
C SER A 202 2.31 -2.59 25.98
N ILE A 203 2.45 -1.29 26.25
CA ILE A 203 3.06 -0.32 25.33
C ILE A 203 4.06 0.55 26.09
N VAL A 204 5.19 0.83 25.48
CA VAL A 204 6.17 1.82 25.94
C VAL A 204 6.46 2.80 24.82
N ALA A 205 6.38 4.09 25.13
CA ALA A 205 6.88 5.13 24.25
C ALA A 205 8.40 5.22 24.39
N SER A 206 9.08 5.36 23.26
CA SER A 206 10.52 5.62 23.21
C SER A 206 10.81 6.94 23.93
N ALA A 207 11.66 6.95 24.95
CA ALA A 207 12.09 8.18 25.59
C ALA A 207 13.07 8.91 24.66
N GLY A 208 12.62 10.02 24.04
CA GLY A 208 13.51 10.93 23.34
C GLY A 208 14.50 11.57 24.32
N SER A 209 15.78 11.64 23.95
CA SER A 209 16.77 12.43 24.69
C SER A 209 16.53 13.91 24.39
N ASN A 210 15.92 14.64 25.33
CA ASN A 210 15.59 16.05 25.18
C ASN A 210 16.81 16.92 24.85
N ASN A 211 16.97 17.29 23.57
CA ASN A 211 17.78 18.44 23.19
C ASN A 211 16.84 19.64 22.93
N PRO A 212 16.90 20.72 23.73
CA PRO A 212 16.10 21.90 23.51
C PRO A 212 16.69 22.69 22.33
N GLY A 213 16.05 22.63 21.16
CA GLY A 213 16.45 23.46 20.01
C GLY A 213 15.94 23.05 18.63
N ASP A 214 15.29 21.89 18.46
CA ASP A 214 14.79 21.43 17.16
C ASP A 214 13.27 21.61 17.08
N GLU A 215 12.81 22.62 16.32
CA GLU A 215 11.38 22.95 16.10
C GLU A 215 10.67 21.96 15.14
N THR A 216 11.30 20.84 14.79
CA THR A 216 10.66 19.82 13.95
C THR A 216 9.65 19.00 14.77
N LYS A 217 8.45 18.76 14.19
CA LYS A 217 7.34 17.99 14.80
C LYS A 217 7.77 16.55 15.12
N ALA A 218 8.43 16.34 16.25
CA ALA A 218 8.93 15.04 16.67
C ALA A 218 7.78 14.12 17.09
N THR A 219 7.88 12.85 16.74
CA THR A 219 6.98 11.79 17.20
C THR A 219 7.76 10.72 17.94
N ASN A 220 7.20 10.17 19.02
CA ASN A 220 7.78 9.05 19.74
C ASN A 220 7.29 7.74 19.14
N ALA A 221 8.19 6.81 18.83
CA ALA A 221 7.80 5.46 18.43
C ALA A 221 7.20 4.71 19.64
N LEU A 222 6.12 3.99 19.40
CA LEU A 222 5.43 3.16 20.39
C LEU A 222 5.76 1.70 20.16
N GLN A 223 6.30 1.05 21.19
CA GLN A 223 6.72 -0.34 21.11
C GLN A 223 5.89 -1.24 22.02
N CYS A 224 5.60 -2.46 21.57
CA CYS A 224 5.01 -3.47 22.42
C CYS A 224 5.99 -3.89 23.52
N THR A 225 5.57 -3.89 24.78
CA THR A 225 6.44 -4.26 25.91
C THR A 225 6.93 -5.70 25.83
N SER A 226 6.08 -6.61 25.33
CA SER A 226 6.34 -8.05 25.25
C SER A 226 7.32 -8.46 24.14
N CYS A 227 7.21 -7.87 22.94
CA CYS A 227 8.03 -8.28 21.78
C CYS A 227 8.87 -7.16 21.15
N LYS A 228 8.81 -5.93 21.70
CA LYS A 228 9.56 -4.74 21.25
C LYS A 228 9.26 -4.27 19.81
N THR A 229 8.30 -4.89 19.12
CA THR A 229 7.86 -4.43 17.80
C THR A 229 7.30 -3.01 17.90
N ASN A 230 7.71 -2.13 16.99
CA ASN A 230 7.12 -0.81 16.80
C ASN A 230 5.68 -0.97 16.26
N ILE A 231 4.70 -0.59 17.05
CA ILE A 231 3.27 -0.74 16.75
C ILE A 231 2.60 0.57 16.34
N GLY A 232 3.28 1.71 16.51
CA GLY A 232 2.64 3.01 16.30
C GLY A 232 3.54 4.19 16.62
N VAL A 233 2.94 5.38 16.58
CA VAL A 233 3.59 6.65 16.94
C VAL A 233 2.69 7.48 17.85
N GLN A 234 3.32 8.26 18.71
CA GLN A 234 2.67 9.26 19.55
C GLN A 234 3.22 10.64 19.18
N ASN A 235 2.33 11.61 19.01
CA ASN A 235 2.73 12.99 18.71
C ASN A 235 3.29 13.65 19.98
N TYR A 236 4.46 14.28 19.91
CA TYR A 236 5.06 14.96 21.06
C TYR A 236 4.22 16.16 21.53
N GLN A 237 3.55 16.86 20.61
CA GLN A 237 2.71 18.03 20.91
C GLN A 237 1.34 17.65 21.47
N ASP A 238 0.89 16.42 21.21
CA ASP A 238 -0.38 15.90 21.68
C ASP A 238 -0.21 14.46 22.17
N LEU A 239 0.26 14.35 23.41
CA LEU A 239 0.48 13.07 24.09
C LEU A 239 -0.82 12.31 24.34
N SER A 240 -1.99 12.94 24.17
CA SER A 240 -3.29 12.29 24.33
C SER A 240 -3.72 11.50 23.09
N SER A 241 -3.09 11.75 21.94
CA SER A 241 -3.40 11.12 20.65
C SER A 241 -2.31 10.14 20.22
N ILE A 242 -2.71 8.90 19.95
CA ILE A 242 -1.82 7.81 19.56
C ILE A 242 -2.28 7.19 18.25
N SER A 243 -1.33 6.96 17.33
CA SER A 243 -1.59 6.29 16.05
C SER A 243 -0.99 4.89 16.04
N LEU A 244 -1.84 3.85 15.99
CA LEU A 244 -1.40 2.46 15.85
C LEU A 244 -1.40 2.04 14.38
N PHE A 245 -0.31 1.46 13.88
CA PHE A 245 -0.23 1.02 12.49
C PHE A 245 -1.09 -0.22 12.25
N LYS A 246 -1.98 -0.16 11.25
CA LYS A 246 -2.89 -1.26 10.91
C LYS A 246 -2.15 -2.56 10.61
N TRP A 247 -1.01 -2.49 9.92
CA TRP A 247 -0.21 -3.68 9.61
C TRP A 247 0.51 -4.29 10.82
N GLN A 248 0.52 -3.63 11.99
CA GLN A 248 1.17 -4.11 13.22
C GLN A 248 0.19 -4.62 14.29
N VAL A 249 -1.11 -4.57 14.04
CA VAL A 249 -2.14 -4.98 14.99
C VAL A 249 -3.14 -5.95 14.38
N PHE A 250 -3.87 -6.66 15.23
CA PHE A 250 -5.09 -7.37 14.89
C PHE A 250 -6.26 -6.79 15.65
N VAL A 251 -7.43 -6.75 15.02
CA VAL A 251 -8.70 -6.42 15.66
C VAL A 251 -9.48 -7.72 15.82
N GLN A 252 -9.58 -8.20 17.05
CA GLN A 252 -10.33 -9.41 17.39
C GLN A 252 -11.78 -9.02 17.68
N GLN A 253 -12.67 -9.39 16.77
CA GLN A 253 -14.10 -9.15 16.88
C GLN A 253 -14.70 -10.04 17.98
N GLN A 254 -15.74 -9.54 18.67
CA GLN A 254 -16.37 -10.29 19.76
C GLN A 254 -17.32 -11.35 19.22
N ASN A 255 -17.99 -11.06 18.10
CA ASN A 255 -18.93 -11.97 17.47
C ASN A 255 -18.24 -12.82 16.38
N HIS A 256 -17.97 -14.10 16.70
CA HIS A 256 -17.46 -15.10 15.74
C HIS A 256 -18.42 -15.45 14.57
N ALA A 257 -19.56 -14.74 14.45
CA ALA A 257 -20.53 -14.97 13.39
C ALA A 257 -20.10 -14.36 12.05
N SER A 258 -19.23 -13.35 12.06
CA SER A 258 -18.64 -12.74 10.87
C SER A 258 -17.29 -13.41 10.57
N PRO A 259 -16.94 -13.66 9.29
CA PRO A 259 -15.60 -14.11 8.95
C PRO A 259 -14.58 -13.08 9.42
N GLU A 260 -13.57 -13.50 10.19
CA GLU A 260 -12.46 -12.61 10.54
C GLU A 260 -11.78 -12.12 9.26
N LEU A 261 -11.91 -10.82 8.96
CA LEU A 261 -11.17 -10.22 7.87
C LEU A 261 -9.67 -10.32 8.17
N PRO A 262 -8.85 -10.73 7.19
CA PRO A 262 -7.43 -10.81 7.43
C PRO A 262 -6.88 -9.41 7.80
N PRO A 263 -5.84 -9.33 8.62
CA PRO A 263 -5.10 -8.08 8.78
C PRO A 263 -4.59 -7.52 7.45
N PRO A 264 -4.68 -6.21 7.21
CA PRO A 264 -3.97 -5.61 6.09
C PRO A 264 -2.47 -5.77 6.26
N SER A 265 -1.78 -6.00 5.14
CA SER A 265 -0.33 -6.01 5.07
C SER A 265 0.21 -4.60 4.91
N LEU A 266 1.50 -4.42 5.23
CA LEU A 266 2.21 -3.16 5.01
C LEU A 266 2.11 -2.70 3.53
N ALA A 267 2.27 -3.62 2.57
CA ALA A 267 2.15 -3.30 1.14
C ALA A 267 0.76 -2.77 0.77
N GLN A 268 -0.31 -3.33 1.37
CA GLN A 268 -1.68 -2.90 1.12
C GLN A 268 -1.95 -1.51 1.71
N CYS A 269 -1.49 -1.25 2.95
CA CYS A 269 -1.57 0.07 3.58
C CYS A 269 -0.81 1.15 2.80
N VAL A 270 0.46 0.87 2.44
CA VAL A 270 1.28 1.82 1.68
C VAL A 270 0.74 2.00 0.27
N GLY A 271 0.25 0.94 -0.36
CA GLY A 271 -0.41 1.02 -1.66
C GLY A 271 -1.64 1.94 -1.63
N ALA A 272 -2.53 1.76 -0.66
CA ALA A 272 -3.70 2.63 -0.49
C ALA A 272 -3.31 4.09 -0.22
N MET A 273 -2.28 4.31 0.60
CA MET A 273 -1.75 5.65 0.86
C MET A 273 -1.19 6.30 -0.41
N LEU A 274 -0.40 5.59 -1.22
CA LEU A 274 0.11 6.10 -2.51
C LEU A 274 -1.02 6.48 -3.47
N LEU A 275 -2.05 5.64 -3.58
CA LEU A 275 -3.22 5.92 -4.42
C LEU A 275 -4.00 7.13 -3.94
N ALA A 276 -4.20 7.25 -2.62
CA ALA A 276 -4.84 8.42 -2.03
C ALA A 276 -4.03 9.69 -2.24
N THR A 277 -2.70 9.65 -2.06
CA THR A 277 -1.81 10.78 -2.35
C THR A 277 -1.89 11.19 -3.82
N MET A 278 -1.88 10.22 -4.74
CA MET A 278 -2.01 10.50 -6.17
C MET A 278 -3.37 11.09 -6.52
N ALA A 279 -4.46 10.59 -5.93
CA ALA A 279 -5.81 11.12 -6.15
C ALA A 279 -5.96 12.56 -5.62
N ARG A 280 -5.31 12.89 -4.50
CA ARG A 280 -5.35 14.24 -3.90
C ARG A 280 -4.46 15.25 -4.64
N SER A 281 -3.22 14.88 -4.95
CA SER A 281 -2.21 15.80 -5.50
C SER A 281 -2.16 15.82 -7.03
N GLY A 282 -2.68 14.77 -7.69
CA GLY A 282 -2.44 14.52 -9.11
C GLY A 282 -1.02 14.05 -9.44
N CYS A 283 -0.14 13.93 -8.44
CA CYS A 283 1.24 13.48 -8.61
C CYS A 283 1.34 11.96 -8.43
N SER A 284 1.90 11.27 -9.43
CA SER A 284 2.12 9.83 -9.37
C SER A 284 3.45 9.44 -8.72
N LYS A 285 4.30 10.41 -8.34
CA LYS A 285 5.62 10.15 -7.74
C LYS A 285 5.63 10.58 -6.28
N SER A 286 6.36 9.84 -5.46
CA SER A 286 6.51 10.13 -4.05
C SER A 286 7.90 9.77 -3.54
N ILE A 287 8.42 10.56 -2.59
CA ILE A 287 9.57 10.20 -1.76
C ILE A 287 9.04 9.68 -0.42
N LEU A 288 9.44 8.46 -0.04
CA LEU A 288 9.17 7.95 1.29
C LEU A 288 10.22 8.48 2.27
N LEU A 289 9.79 9.33 3.20
CA LEU A 289 10.61 9.92 4.24
C LEU A 289 10.44 9.15 5.56
N PRO A 290 11.52 8.87 6.30
CA PRO A 290 11.39 8.33 7.64
C PRO A 290 10.66 9.35 8.52
N ILE A 291 9.70 8.87 9.32
CA ILE A 291 9.15 9.66 10.41
C ILE A 291 10.31 10.02 11.33
N LYS A 292 10.59 11.31 11.49
CA LYS A 292 11.68 11.82 12.32
C LYS A 292 11.41 11.49 13.79
N ALA A 293 12.00 10.40 14.28
CA ALA A 293 12.35 10.29 15.69
C ALA A 293 13.49 11.29 15.96
N GLN A 294 13.57 11.86 17.16
CA GLN A 294 14.67 12.78 17.48
C GLN A 294 16.01 12.12 17.09
N PRO A 295 16.90 12.84 16.39
CA PRO A 295 18.14 12.27 15.88
C PRO A 295 18.95 11.74 17.06
N SER A 296 19.31 10.45 16.99
CA SER A 296 20.39 9.97 17.83
C SER A 296 21.68 10.62 17.34
N LEU A 297 22.64 10.89 18.23
CA LEU A 297 23.93 11.49 17.87
C LEU A 297 24.74 10.66 16.84
N GLU A 298 24.28 9.45 16.51
CA GLU A 298 24.89 8.53 15.54
C GLU A 298 24.33 8.69 14.11
N ASP A 299 23.17 9.33 13.92
CA ASP A 299 22.48 9.41 12.61
C ASP A 299 22.98 10.56 11.70
N ALA A 300 23.73 11.52 12.23
CA ALA A 300 24.12 12.73 11.51
C ALA A 300 25.12 12.52 10.35
N ASN A 301 25.72 11.33 10.24
CA ASN A 301 26.77 11.03 9.26
C ASN A 301 26.45 9.89 8.29
N GLN A 302 25.25 9.28 8.35
CA GLN A 302 24.85 8.31 7.35
C GLN A 302 24.16 9.01 6.18
N LEU A 303 24.72 8.86 4.98
CA LEU A 303 24.01 9.12 3.72
C LEU A 303 22.81 8.18 3.66
N GLN A 304 21.64 8.67 4.08
CA GLN A 304 20.42 7.89 4.01
C GLN A 304 19.87 7.95 2.58
N ASP A 305 19.85 6.78 1.94
CA ASP A 305 19.16 6.60 0.68
C ASP A 305 17.65 6.49 0.93
N LEU A 306 16.90 7.39 0.32
CA LEU A 306 15.44 7.46 0.39
C LEU A 306 14.82 6.73 -0.79
N LEU A 307 13.62 6.17 -0.56
CA LEU A 307 12.90 5.44 -1.59
C LEU A 307 12.04 6.40 -2.42
N ASN A 308 12.40 6.56 -3.69
CA ASN A 308 11.60 7.28 -4.68
C ASN A 308 10.72 6.28 -5.43
N ILE A 309 9.41 6.44 -5.34
CA ILE A 309 8.40 5.55 -5.93
C ILE A 309 7.56 6.33 -6.93
N TRP A 310 7.30 5.72 -8.07
CA TRP A 310 6.41 6.20 -9.11
C TRP A 310 5.32 5.16 -9.38
N VAL A 311 4.07 5.51 -9.10
CA VAL A 311 2.89 4.75 -9.49
C VAL A 311 2.73 4.80 -11.02
N PHE A 312 3.12 3.71 -11.70
CA PHE A 312 3.00 3.60 -13.15
C PHE A 312 1.60 3.14 -13.57
N ASN A 313 1.05 2.15 -12.85
CA ASN A 313 -0.33 1.71 -13.04
C ASN A 313 -0.96 1.39 -11.68
N ALA A 314 -2.00 2.17 -11.33
CA ALA A 314 -2.75 2.07 -10.08
C ALA A 314 -3.60 0.80 -9.93
N ASN A 315 -3.92 0.15 -11.06
CA ASN A 315 -4.86 -0.96 -11.06
C ASN A 315 -4.45 -2.02 -12.08
N ILE A 316 -3.63 -2.96 -11.65
CA ILE A 316 -3.35 -4.18 -12.41
C ILE A 316 -3.94 -5.39 -11.70
N THR A 317 -4.26 -6.41 -12.47
CA THR A 317 -4.42 -7.77 -11.94
C THR A 317 -3.43 -8.64 -12.68
N TYR A 318 -2.60 -9.37 -11.93
CA TYR A 318 -1.53 -10.17 -12.52
C TYR A 318 -1.55 -11.60 -12.02
N SER A 319 -0.83 -12.46 -12.71
CA SER A 319 -0.59 -13.84 -12.33
C SER A 319 0.85 -14.19 -12.62
N SER A 320 1.51 -14.91 -11.72
CA SER A 320 2.90 -15.32 -11.91
C SER A 320 3.15 -16.70 -11.30
N THR A 321 4.03 -17.48 -11.92
CA THR A 321 4.48 -18.78 -11.36
C THR A 321 5.25 -18.62 -10.05
N GLU A 322 5.80 -17.44 -9.78
CA GLU A 322 6.57 -17.12 -8.57
C GLU A 322 5.74 -16.35 -7.52
N ALA A 323 4.53 -15.91 -7.87
CA ALA A 323 3.66 -15.24 -6.92
C ALA A 323 2.99 -16.27 -5.97
N PRO A 324 2.86 -15.95 -4.68
CA PRO A 324 2.27 -16.87 -3.69
C PRO A 324 0.77 -17.11 -3.93
N ALA A 325 0.08 -16.13 -4.55
CA ALA A 325 -1.31 -16.20 -4.94
C ALA A 325 -1.49 -15.53 -6.31
N SER A 326 -2.36 -16.09 -7.15
CA SER A 326 -2.66 -15.58 -8.49
C SER A 326 -4.03 -16.10 -8.95
N PRO A 327 -4.86 -15.28 -9.63
CA PRO A 327 -4.63 -13.87 -9.97
C PRO A 327 -4.76 -12.94 -8.75
N THR A 328 -3.94 -11.89 -8.70
CA THR A 328 -3.92 -10.93 -7.58
C THR A 328 -3.95 -9.50 -8.11
N SER A 329 -4.75 -8.63 -7.47
CA SER A 329 -4.76 -7.20 -7.76
C SER A 329 -3.59 -6.48 -7.10
N ALA A 330 -2.95 -5.57 -7.84
CA ALA A 330 -1.77 -4.85 -7.39
C ALA A 330 -1.65 -3.47 -8.04
N ILE A 331 -0.72 -2.69 -7.51
CA ILE A 331 -0.21 -1.45 -8.08
C ILE A 331 1.14 -1.78 -8.71
N LYS A 332 1.32 -1.44 -9.99
CA LYS A 332 2.62 -1.49 -10.66
C LYS A 332 3.34 -0.19 -10.41
N VAL A 333 4.48 -0.27 -9.74
CA VAL A 333 5.32 0.88 -9.42
C VAL A 333 6.69 0.76 -10.05
N PHE A 334 7.29 1.91 -10.32
CA PHE A 334 8.70 2.05 -10.63
C PHE A 334 9.38 2.65 -9.39
N TYR A 335 10.51 2.07 -8.95
CA TYR A 335 11.20 2.55 -7.76
C TYR A 335 12.71 2.60 -7.94
N ARG A 336 13.34 3.51 -7.21
CA ARG A 336 14.79 3.67 -7.10
C ARG A 336 15.15 4.30 -5.76
N THR A 337 16.43 4.22 -5.38
CA THR A 337 16.96 4.99 -4.26
C THR A 337 17.48 6.34 -4.73
N VAL A 338 17.34 7.36 -3.88
CA VAL A 338 17.91 8.70 -4.08
C VAL A 338 18.50 9.18 -2.76
N ASN A 339 19.63 9.89 -2.78
CA ASN A 339 20.17 10.47 -1.56
C ASN A 339 19.31 11.66 -1.08
N GLN A 340 19.47 12.02 0.20
CA GLN A 340 18.74 13.13 0.84
C GLN A 340 18.79 14.43 0.02
N LYS A 341 19.98 14.88 -0.40
CA LYS A 341 20.15 16.13 -1.17
C LYS A 341 19.36 16.13 -2.49
N ALA A 342 19.31 14.99 -3.17
CA ALA A 342 18.54 14.84 -4.39
C ALA A 342 17.04 14.84 -4.10
N ALA A 343 16.59 14.21 -3.01
CA ALA A 343 15.20 14.24 -2.56
C ALA A 343 14.74 15.65 -2.19
N ASP A 344 15.52 16.38 -1.39
CA ASP A 344 15.22 17.77 -1.00
C ASP A 344 15.06 18.65 -2.24
N LYS A 345 15.98 18.53 -3.20
CA LYS A 345 15.90 19.24 -4.48
C LYS A 345 14.64 18.89 -5.29
N MET A 346 14.18 17.64 -5.24
CA MET A 346 12.94 17.22 -5.90
C MET A 346 11.71 17.83 -5.22
N LEU A 347 11.68 17.85 -3.88
CA LEU A 347 10.55 18.36 -3.09
C LEU A 347 10.46 19.89 -3.13
N ASP A 348 11.58 20.61 -3.06
CA ASP A 348 11.63 22.08 -3.03
C ASP A 348 11.38 22.74 -4.40
N SER A 349 11.25 21.95 -5.47
CA SER A 349 11.02 22.49 -6.80
C SER A 349 9.62 23.12 -6.90
N ILE A 350 9.53 24.36 -7.38
CA ILE A 350 8.24 25.04 -7.63
C ILE A 350 7.35 24.26 -8.62
N THR A 351 7.95 23.48 -9.51
CA THR A 351 7.25 22.60 -10.45
C THR A 351 7.39 21.12 -10.06
N SER A 352 7.50 20.83 -8.76
CA SER A 352 7.68 19.46 -8.29
C SER A 352 6.51 18.59 -8.72
N ASP A 353 6.84 17.43 -9.30
CA ASP A 353 5.90 16.36 -9.62
C ASP A 353 5.96 15.22 -8.59
N VAL A 354 6.55 15.49 -7.42
CA VAL A 354 6.85 14.52 -6.36
C VAL A 354 6.25 14.99 -5.03
N GLN A 355 5.59 14.08 -4.33
CA GLN A 355 5.05 14.32 -2.99
C GLN A 355 5.90 13.63 -1.92
N ASP A 356 5.92 14.14 -0.70
CA ASP A 356 6.50 13.43 0.44
C ASP A 356 5.45 12.55 1.15
N ILE A 357 5.91 11.40 1.64
CA ILE A 357 5.09 10.49 2.43
C ILE A 357 5.93 10.03 3.62
N SER A 358 5.45 10.29 4.83
CA SER A 358 6.16 9.91 6.05
C SER A 358 5.77 8.50 6.52
N LEU A 359 6.76 7.64 6.73
CA LEU A 359 6.59 6.26 7.23
C LEU A 359 7.69 5.89 8.24
N PRO A 360 7.47 4.91 9.14
CA PRO A 360 8.57 4.39 9.95
C PRO A 360 9.73 3.87 9.08
N SER A 361 10.97 4.08 9.52
CA SER A 361 12.17 3.65 8.78
C SER A 361 12.18 2.14 8.49
N GLU A 362 11.68 1.34 9.43
CA GLU A 362 11.55 -0.12 9.26
C GLU A 362 10.50 -0.46 8.20
N ALA A 363 9.43 0.33 8.10
CA ALA A 363 8.39 0.15 7.09
C ALA A 363 8.91 0.49 5.69
N ILE A 364 9.69 1.56 5.54
CA ILE A 364 10.34 1.92 4.25
C ILE A 364 11.27 0.79 3.80
N THR A 365 12.10 0.28 4.73
CA THR A 365 13.02 -0.82 4.46
C THR A 365 12.26 -2.09 4.06
N ALA A 366 11.17 -2.42 4.76
CA ALA A 366 10.33 -3.56 4.44
C ALA A 366 9.64 -3.40 3.07
N ILE A 367 9.13 -2.22 2.72
CA ILE A 367 8.57 -1.93 1.39
C ILE A 367 9.62 -2.11 0.30
N PHE A 368 10.83 -1.59 0.49
CA PHE A 368 11.92 -1.79 -0.47
C PHE A 368 12.22 -3.28 -0.70
N GLY A 369 12.27 -4.08 0.39
CA GLY A 369 12.42 -5.53 0.32
C GLY A 369 11.27 -6.22 -0.43
N LEU A 370 10.03 -5.83 -0.16
CA LEU A 370 8.84 -6.36 -0.83
C LEU A 370 8.83 -6.02 -2.33
N LEU A 371 9.23 -4.81 -2.70
CA LEU A 371 9.36 -4.39 -4.09
C LEU A 371 10.44 -5.19 -4.83
N ASN A 372 11.62 -5.36 -4.23
CA ASN A 372 12.68 -6.21 -4.78
C ASN A 372 12.22 -7.66 -4.96
N LYS A 373 11.53 -8.22 -3.96
CA LYS A 373 10.98 -9.58 -4.08
C LYS A 373 9.94 -9.68 -5.21
N SER A 374 9.07 -8.68 -5.34
CA SER A 374 8.05 -8.66 -6.39
C SER A 374 8.64 -8.50 -7.81
N ASN A 375 9.82 -7.91 -7.93
CA ASN A 375 10.55 -7.81 -9.20
C ASN A 375 10.88 -9.20 -9.75
N ASP A 376 11.05 -10.21 -8.88
CA ASP A 376 11.31 -11.58 -9.31
C ASP A 376 10.11 -12.25 -10.00
N PHE A 377 8.90 -11.75 -9.77
CA PHE A 377 7.68 -12.23 -10.43
C PHE A 377 7.62 -11.85 -11.91
N VAL A 378 8.38 -10.82 -12.29
CA VAL A 378 8.40 -10.22 -13.63
C VAL A 378 9.56 -10.84 -14.44
N PRO A 379 9.36 -11.15 -15.74
CA PRO A 379 10.40 -11.66 -16.63
C PRO A 379 11.62 -10.74 -16.66
N GLN A 380 12.81 -11.31 -16.81
CA GLN A 380 14.08 -10.58 -16.64
C GLN A 380 14.19 -9.35 -17.56
N SER A 381 13.66 -9.42 -18.78
CA SER A 381 13.65 -8.31 -19.74
C SER A 381 12.86 -7.09 -19.26
N ASP A 382 11.89 -7.30 -18.36
CA ASP A 382 10.88 -6.31 -17.99
C ASP A 382 11.07 -5.82 -16.55
N ARG A 383 12.15 -6.26 -15.87
CA ARG A 383 12.47 -5.91 -14.48
C ARG A 383 12.96 -4.47 -14.29
N LYS A 384 13.38 -3.82 -15.38
CA LYS A 384 13.95 -2.46 -15.38
C LYS A 384 13.27 -1.60 -16.44
N PHE A 385 13.10 -0.33 -16.13
CA PHE A 385 12.69 0.70 -17.07
C PHE A 385 13.65 1.88 -16.92
N GLN A 386 14.63 1.98 -17.82
CA GLN A 386 15.76 2.91 -17.68
C GLN A 386 16.47 2.72 -16.32
N GLU A 387 16.60 3.76 -15.50
CA GLU A 387 17.18 3.69 -14.16
C GLU A 387 16.21 3.12 -13.10
N TRP A 388 14.94 2.94 -13.43
CA TRP A 388 13.92 2.48 -12.50
C TRP A 388 13.83 0.96 -12.45
N THR A 389 13.50 0.46 -11.26
CA THR A 389 13.18 -0.95 -11.03
C THR A 389 11.67 -1.14 -10.98
N VAL A 390 11.15 -2.20 -11.58
CA VAL A 390 9.72 -2.52 -11.57
C VAL A 390 9.37 -3.28 -10.30
N GLY A 391 8.32 -2.87 -9.59
CA GLY A 391 7.81 -3.59 -8.43
C GLY A 391 6.28 -3.62 -8.42
N LEU A 392 5.73 -4.56 -7.66
CA LEU A 392 4.29 -4.77 -7.49
C LEU A 392 3.93 -4.66 -6.01
N LEU A 393 2.96 -3.81 -5.68
CA LEU A 393 2.39 -3.71 -4.34
C LEU A 393 0.98 -4.29 -4.36
N GLY A 394 0.72 -5.34 -3.57
CA GLY A 394 -0.60 -5.96 -3.49
C GLY A 394 -1.66 -4.97 -3.01
N LYS A 395 -2.84 -4.99 -3.63
CA LYS A 395 -4.00 -4.18 -3.21
C LYS A 395 -4.79 -4.89 -2.12
N TRP A 396 -5.50 -4.12 -1.31
CA TRP A 396 -6.42 -4.66 -0.33
C TRP A 396 -7.63 -5.28 -1.04
N SER A 397 -8.14 -6.37 -0.47
CA SER A 397 -9.36 -7.06 -0.91
C SER A 397 -10.12 -7.52 0.33
N SER A 398 -11.38 -7.11 0.47
CA SER A 398 -12.24 -7.48 1.60
C SER A 398 -12.72 -8.93 1.52
N THR A 399 -12.69 -9.53 0.34
CA THR A 399 -12.83 -10.99 0.20
C THR A 399 -11.42 -11.57 0.29
N GLY A 400 -11.14 -12.37 1.32
CA GLY A 400 -9.92 -13.17 1.41
C GLY A 400 -9.66 -13.86 0.07
N GLY A 401 -8.45 -13.64 -0.48
CA GLY A 401 -8.07 -14.09 -1.81
C GLY A 401 -8.06 -15.59 -1.99
#